data_AF-A0A7M3Y5B0-F1
#
_entry.id   AF-A0A7M3Y5B0-F1
#
_cell.length_a   1.000
_cell.length_b   1.000
_cell.length_c   1.000
_cell.angle_alpha   90.00
_cell.angle_beta   90.00
_cell.angle_gamma   90.00
#
_symmetry.space_group_name_H-M   'P 1'
#
loop_
_entity.id
_entity.type
_entity.pdbx_description
1 polymer ?
#
loop_
_entity_poly.entity_id
_entity_poly.type
_entity_poly.pdbx_seq_one_letter_code
_entity_poly.pdbx_strand_id
1 'polypeptide(L)'
;MSTCEEEIFSFEVEWNDLCADPIIQGYLGDSLDHFMTIAETVLNDRFLHFMQRPCRLVLRLNGLTEDHKRKLDSLRMRDRRKLFTFDTLVVGRTPPLGYLQRASYACAAKGCDYIGQIDQRLARQRESPGQCPKCAERYLAGLEPEEREMAKRYLPRPSYRMVDEDLRYIDVQYLSVMDVNPDSEGPWSLGDHVWTAVVDEDFVDAYPVGSLVRLHASVQVDHLPERTFDKDTRRVMVLRVEGIEMLDEPATHFDEVTWTSEPAWR
;
A
#
# COMPACT_ATOMS: atom_id res chain seq x y z
N MET A 1 -26.08 -14.63 12.40
CA MET A 1 -25.31 -13.38 12.56
C MET A 1 -24.95 -12.95 11.15
N SER A 2 -25.55 -11.87 10.66
CA SER A 2 -25.28 -11.35 9.32
C SER A 2 -23.81 -10.95 9.28
N THR A 3 -23.01 -11.63 8.47
CA THR A 3 -21.67 -11.16 8.09
C THR A 3 -21.90 -9.87 7.31
N CYS A 4 -21.87 -8.73 8.00
CA CYS A 4 -21.86 -7.43 7.34
C CYS A 4 -20.51 -7.33 6.64
N GLU A 5 -20.46 -7.71 5.37
CA GLU A 5 -19.37 -7.35 4.49
C GLU A 5 -19.26 -5.83 4.52
N GLU A 6 -18.09 -5.32 4.92
CA GLU A 6 -17.81 -3.88 4.90
C GLU A 6 -17.80 -3.45 3.43
N GLU A 7 -18.79 -2.67 3.02
CA GLU A 7 -18.85 -2.18 1.63
C GLU A 7 -17.69 -1.21 1.38
N ILE A 8 -16.95 -1.40 0.29
CA ILE A 8 -15.84 -0.55 -0.12
C ILE A 8 -16.34 0.47 -1.15
N PHE A 9 -15.99 1.73 -0.94
CA PHE A 9 -16.34 2.86 -1.79
C PHE A 9 -15.08 3.57 -2.25
N SER A 10 -14.87 3.63 -3.56
CA SER A 10 -13.84 4.48 -4.16
C SER A 10 -14.28 5.93 -4.11
N PHE A 11 -13.40 6.81 -3.64
CA PHE A 11 -13.57 8.25 -3.69
C PHE A 11 -12.47 8.82 -4.57
N GLU A 12 -12.81 9.00 -5.84
CA GLU A 12 -11.91 9.56 -6.85
C GLU A 12 -11.80 11.07 -6.67
N VAL A 13 -10.57 11.56 -6.67
CA VAL A 13 -10.25 12.98 -6.52
C VAL A 13 -9.25 13.39 -7.59
N GLU A 14 -9.59 14.48 -8.27
CA GLU A 14 -8.72 15.12 -9.24
C GLU A 14 -7.52 15.79 -8.56
N TRP A 15 -6.32 15.48 -9.06
CA TRP A 15 -5.07 16.04 -8.54
C TRP A 15 -5.07 17.57 -8.51
N ASN A 16 -5.61 18.19 -9.56
CA ASN A 16 -5.68 19.65 -9.65
C ASN A 16 -6.56 20.28 -8.57
N ASP A 17 -7.62 19.60 -8.14
CA ASP A 17 -8.49 20.08 -7.07
C ASP A 17 -7.77 20.06 -5.72
N LEU A 18 -6.96 19.02 -5.46
CA LEU A 18 -6.12 18.96 -4.27
C LEU A 18 -5.02 20.03 -4.29
N CYS A 19 -4.40 20.26 -5.46
CA CYS A 19 -3.37 21.27 -5.62
C CYS A 19 -3.88 22.72 -5.58
N ALA A 20 -5.19 22.94 -5.65
CA ALA A 20 -5.78 24.27 -5.49
C ALA A 20 -5.57 24.82 -4.06
N ASP A 21 -5.40 23.94 -3.06
CA ASP A 21 -5.03 24.32 -1.70
C ASP A 21 -3.50 24.22 -1.50
N PRO A 22 -2.80 25.32 -1.20
CA PRO A 22 -1.34 25.33 -1.08
C PRO A 22 -0.81 24.52 0.10
N ILE A 23 -1.61 24.30 1.15
CA ILE A 23 -1.23 23.48 2.30
C ILE A 23 -1.27 22.00 1.89
N ILE A 24 -2.35 21.57 1.25
CA ILE A 24 -2.50 20.20 0.73
C ILE A 24 -1.40 19.91 -0.28
N GLN A 25 -1.16 20.84 -1.22
CA GLN A 25 -0.12 20.71 -2.24
C GLN A 25 1.27 20.47 -1.62
N GLY A 26 1.62 21.18 -0.55
CA GLY A 26 2.89 20.98 0.15
C GLY A 26 3.06 19.55 0.69
N TYR A 27 2.02 19.00 1.32
CA TYR A 27 2.05 17.62 1.84
C TYR A 27 2.11 16.56 0.75
N LEU A 28 1.43 16.78 -0.39
CA LEU A 28 1.48 15.87 -1.54
C LEU A 28 2.90 15.73 -2.11
N GLY A 29 3.68 16.81 -2.11
CA GLY A 29 5.08 16.79 -2.57
C GLY A 29 6.05 16.17 -1.56
N ASP A 30 5.88 16.45 -0.28
CA ASP A 30 6.83 16.05 0.76
C ASP A 30 6.55 14.66 1.36
N SER A 31 5.28 14.27 1.49
CA SER A 31 4.89 13.04 2.17
C SER A 31 3.52 12.50 1.75
N LEU A 32 3.44 12.00 0.52
CA LEU A 32 2.21 11.41 -0.03
C LEU A 32 1.63 10.30 0.87
N ASP A 33 2.43 9.32 1.30
CA ASP A 33 1.95 8.20 2.14
C ASP A 33 1.26 8.70 3.43
N HIS A 34 1.83 9.75 4.04
CA HIS A 34 1.29 10.33 5.25
C HIS A 34 0.00 11.09 4.98
N PHE A 35 -0.04 11.86 3.90
CA PHE A 35 -1.24 12.55 3.45
C PHE A 35 -2.37 11.55 3.19
N MET A 36 -2.14 10.51 2.40
CA MET A 36 -3.14 9.48 2.07
C MET A 36 -3.69 8.82 3.34
N THR A 37 -2.82 8.44 4.28
CA THR A 37 -3.23 7.82 5.56
C THR A 37 -4.14 8.73 6.38
N ILE A 38 -3.79 10.02 6.51
CA ILE A 38 -4.60 10.98 7.26
C ILE A 38 -5.92 11.25 6.54
N ALA A 39 -5.87 11.48 5.23
CA ALA A 39 -7.03 11.77 4.41
C ALA A 39 -8.04 10.63 4.50
N GLU A 40 -7.60 9.39 4.30
CA GLU A 40 -8.43 8.19 4.45
C GLU A 40 -9.04 8.10 5.85
N THR A 41 -8.26 8.33 6.91
CA THR A 41 -8.78 8.27 8.29
C THR A 41 -9.90 9.29 8.50
N VAL A 42 -9.66 10.54 8.13
CA VAL A 42 -10.63 11.63 8.30
C VAL A 42 -11.87 11.42 7.44
N LEU A 43 -11.70 10.96 6.20
CA LEU A 43 -12.81 10.70 5.28
C LEU A 43 -13.65 9.51 5.76
N ASN A 44 -13.01 8.41 6.19
CA ASN A 44 -13.71 7.25 6.73
C ASN A 44 -14.52 7.60 7.98
N ASP A 45 -13.94 8.35 8.93
CA ASP A 45 -14.65 8.79 10.14
C ASP A 45 -15.93 9.57 9.77
N ARG A 46 -15.83 10.51 8.82
CA ARG A 46 -16.99 11.30 8.35
C ARG A 46 -17.98 10.46 7.56
N PHE A 47 -17.51 9.56 6.71
CA PHE A 47 -18.35 8.75 5.83
C PHE A 47 -19.15 7.71 6.62
N LEU A 48 -18.54 7.09 7.63
CA LEU A 48 -19.23 6.19 8.56
C LEU A 48 -20.37 6.89 9.30
N HIS A 49 -20.14 8.14 9.75
CA HIS A 49 -21.20 8.95 10.36
C HIS A 49 -22.37 9.23 9.41
N PHE A 50 -22.08 9.43 8.12
CA PHE A 50 -23.09 9.69 7.10
C PHE A 50 -23.87 8.44 6.69
N MET A 51 -23.17 7.34 6.39
CA MET A 51 -23.77 6.11 5.87
C MET A 51 -24.51 5.30 6.93
N GLN A 52 -24.20 5.50 8.22
CA GLN A 52 -24.81 4.77 9.35
C GLN A 52 -24.72 3.24 9.25
N ARG A 53 -23.78 2.73 8.46
CA ARG A 53 -23.49 1.31 8.25
C ARG A 53 -21.97 1.09 8.14
N PRO A 54 -21.45 -0.12 8.42
CA PRO A 54 -20.05 -0.42 8.20
C PRO A 54 -19.70 -0.30 6.72
N CYS A 55 -18.85 0.65 6.38
CA CYS A 55 -18.35 0.87 5.05
C CYS A 55 -16.97 1.52 5.13
N ARG A 56 -16.17 1.32 4.09
CA ARG A 56 -14.87 1.95 3.95
C ARG A 56 -14.82 2.78 2.69
N LEU A 57 -14.27 3.97 2.83
CA LEU A 57 -13.94 4.85 1.73
C LEU A 57 -12.44 4.77 1.45
N VAL A 58 -12.08 4.54 0.19
CA VAL A 58 -10.70 4.49 -0.30
C VAL A 58 -10.47 5.69 -1.21
N LEU A 59 -9.47 6.50 -0.92
CA LEU A 59 -9.15 7.68 -1.70
C LEU A 59 -8.34 7.27 -2.94
N ARG A 60 -8.81 7.68 -4.13
CA ARG A 60 -8.13 7.42 -5.41
C ARG A 60 -7.73 8.71 -6.09
N LEU A 61 -6.50 8.80 -6.59
CA LEU A 61 -5.95 10.00 -7.23
C LEU A 61 -6.05 9.89 -8.76
N ASN A 62 -6.74 10.82 -9.40
CA ASN A 62 -6.86 10.90 -10.86
C ASN A 62 -6.28 12.21 -11.41
N GLY A 63 -6.11 12.31 -12.73
CA GLY A 63 -5.79 13.57 -13.39
C GLY A 63 -4.42 14.17 -13.05
N LEU A 64 -3.43 13.34 -12.67
CA LEU A 64 -2.06 13.82 -12.45
C LEU A 64 -1.50 14.49 -13.71
N THR A 65 -0.76 15.57 -13.52
CA THR A 65 -0.23 16.40 -14.63
C THR A 65 0.86 15.69 -15.44
N GLU A 66 1.11 16.16 -16.67
CA GLU A 66 2.19 15.65 -17.55
C GLU A 66 3.59 15.68 -16.91
N ASP A 67 3.83 16.55 -15.93
CA ASP A 67 5.09 16.59 -15.18
C ASP A 67 5.37 15.27 -14.44
N HIS A 68 4.31 14.55 -14.07
CA HIS A 68 4.34 13.24 -13.43
C HIS A 68 4.49 12.09 -14.43
N LYS A 69 4.35 12.33 -15.73
CA LYS A 69 4.40 11.27 -16.75
C LYS A 69 5.82 10.71 -16.86
N ARG A 70 5.98 9.40 -16.71
CA ARG A 70 7.26 8.70 -16.86
C ARG A 70 7.07 7.40 -17.61
N LYS A 71 8.16 6.93 -18.22
CA LYS A 71 8.25 5.58 -18.78
C LYS A 71 8.66 4.61 -17.70
N LEU A 72 8.06 3.42 -17.64
CA LEU A 72 8.43 2.42 -16.63
C LEU A 72 9.92 2.08 -16.69
N ASP A 73 10.46 1.85 -17.89
CA ASP A 73 11.86 1.47 -18.09
C ASP A 73 12.87 2.59 -17.75
N SER A 74 12.38 3.83 -17.58
CA SER A 74 13.20 4.96 -17.14
C SER A 74 13.39 5.03 -15.62
N LEU A 75 12.60 4.29 -14.83
CA LEU A 75 12.62 4.37 -13.38
C LEU A 75 13.94 3.90 -12.78
N ARG A 76 14.39 4.58 -11.72
CA ARG A 76 15.61 4.25 -10.96
C ARG A 76 15.34 4.34 -9.46
N MET A 77 16.21 3.77 -8.63
CA MET A 77 16.08 3.79 -7.16
C MET A 77 16.02 5.20 -6.51
N ARG A 78 16.44 6.24 -7.24
CA ARG A 78 16.29 7.66 -6.83
C ARG A 78 14.86 8.17 -6.92
N ASP A 79 14.02 7.45 -7.65
CA ASP A 79 12.62 7.78 -7.89
C ASP A 79 11.70 7.13 -6.85
N ARG A 80 12.26 6.33 -5.93
CA ARG A 80 11.53 5.77 -4.78
C ARG A 80 10.81 6.89 -4.00
N ARG A 81 9.59 6.58 -3.55
CA ARG A 81 8.65 7.47 -2.83
C ARG A 81 8.08 8.63 -3.65
N LYS A 82 8.38 8.72 -4.94
CA LYS A 82 7.76 9.71 -5.82
C LYS A 82 6.53 9.11 -6.49
N LEU A 83 5.58 9.99 -6.76
CA LEU A 83 4.36 9.70 -7.51
C LEU A 83 4.57 10.00 -8.99
N PHE A 84 4.15 9.07 -9.84
CA PHE A 84 4.21 9.23 -11.29
C PHE A 84 2.98 8.65 -11.97
N THR A 85 2.83 8.98 -13.24
CA THR A 85 1.81 8.46 -14.14
C THR A 85 2.47 7.63 -15.23
N PHE A 86 1.91 6.44 -15.49
CA PHE A 86 2.41 5.49 -16.50
C PHE A 86 1.26 5.02 -17.37
N ASP A 87 1.44 5.07 -18.69
CA ASP A 87 0.52 4.42 -19.64
C ASP A 87 0.95 2.97 -19.79
N THR A 88 0.09 2.02 -19.46
CA THR A 88 0.49 0.61 -19.30
C THR A 88 -0.51 -0.39 -19.86
N LEU A 89 -0.01 -1.57 -20.21
CA LEU A 89 -0.78 -2.75 -20.54
C LEU A 89 -0.69 -3.76 -19.39
N VAL A 90 -1.83 -4.23 -18.89
CA VAL A 90 -1.89 -5.33 -17.93
C VAL A 90 -1.63 -6.64 -18.65
N VAL A 91 -0.53 -7.31 -18.36
CA VAL A 91 -0.12 -8.58 -19.00
C VAL A 91 -0.25 -9.79 -18.09
N GLY A 92 -0.54 -9.60 -16.80
CA GLY A 92 -0.76 -10.68 -15.85
C GLY A 92 -1.32 -10.18 -14.52
N ARG A 93 -1.88 -11.09 -13.72
CA ARG A 93 -2.33 -10.81 -12.35
C ARG A 93 -2.22 -12.04 -11.45
N THR A 94 -1.97 -11.81 -10.17
CA THR A 94 -2.06 -12.86 -9.14
C THR A 94 -3.52 -13.06 -8.71
N PRO A 95 -3.86 -14.17 -8.03
CA PRO A 95 -5.07 -14.22 -7.23
C PRO A 95 -5.09 -13.08 -6.18
N PRO A 96 -6.28 -12.67 -5.71
CA PRO A 96 -6.41 -11.80 -4.54
C PRO A 96 -5.71 -12.38 -3.30
N LEU A 97 -5.09 -11.51 -2.52
CA LEU A 97 -4.36 -11.85 -1.30
C LEU A 97 -4.83 -10.96 -0.15
N GLY A 98 -4.88 -11.50 1.06
CA GLY A 98 -5.11 -10.70 2.27
C GLY A 98 -3.81 -10.12 2.81
N TYR A 99 -3.73 -8.80 2.95
CA TYR A 99 -2.63 -8.09 3.57
C TYR A 99 -3.03 -7.57 4.96
N LEU A 100 -2.29 -7.99 6.00
CA LEU A 100 -2.47 -7.48 7.36
C LEU A 100 -1.98 -6.03 7.41
N GLN A 101 -2.86 -5.05 7.23
CA GLN A 101 -2.54 -3.62 7.28
C GLN A 101 -2.28 -3.14 8.72
N ARG A 102 -3.00 -3.66 9.72
CA ARG A 102 -2.82 -3.30 11.12
C ARG A 102 -2.89 -4.53 12.00
N ALA A 103 -1.87 -4.69 12.85
CA ALA A 103 -1.80 -5.75 13.84
C ALA A 103 -2.03 -5.20 15.24
N SER A 104 -2.85 -5.90 16.02
CA SER A 104 -3.14 -5.58 17.42
C SER A 104 -2.52 -6.62 18.34
N TYR A 105 -1.84 -6.15 19.38
CA TYR A 105 -1.07 -6.98 20.30
C TYR A 105 -1.43 -6.66 21.74
N ALA A 106 -1.97 -7.64 22.46
CA ALA A 106 -2.23 -7.54 23.89
C ALA A 106 -1.01 -8.04 24.68
N CYS A 107 -0.61 -7.29 25.71
CA CYS A 107 0.44 -7.73 26.61
C CYS A 107 0.02 -9.01 27.35
N ALA A 108 0.86 -10.04 27.33
CA ALA A 108 0.58 -11.31 27.99
C ALA A 108 0.91 -11.31 29.50
N ALA A 109 1.43 -10.20 30.05
CA ALA A 109 1.72 -10.09 31.46
C ALA A 109 0.43 -10.09 32.30
N LYS A 110 0.42 -10.86 33.39
CA LYS A 110 -0.74 -10.99 34.28
C LYS A 110 -1.18 -9.63 34.82
N GLY A 111 -2.46 -9.29 34.63
CA GLY A 111 -3.04 -8.02 35.09
C GLY A 111 -2.57 -6.80 34.31
N CYS A 112 -1.95 -6.98 33.14
CA CYS A 112 -1.71 -5.91 32.17
C CYS A 112 -2.82 -5.93 31.12
N ASP A 113 -3.39 -4.76 30.85
CA ASP A 113 -4.46 -4.50 29.89
C ASP A 113 -3.97 -3.62 28.73
N TYR A 114 -2.65 -3.54 28.53
CA TYR A 114 -2.08 -2.79 27.43
C TYR A 114 -2.31 -3.52 26.10
N ILE A 115 -2.88 -2.79 25.14
CA ILE A 115 -3.00 -3.19 23.74
C ILE A 115 -2.20 -2.19 22.91
N GLY A 116 -1.25 -2.69 22.13
CA GLY A 116 -0.48 -1.93 21.16
C GLY A 116 -0.96 -2.25 19.75
N GLN A 117 -1.29 -1.22 18.97
CA GLN A 117 -1.62 -1.35 17.55
C GLN A 117 -0.43 -0.89 16.72
N ILE A 118 -0.10 -1.66 15.69
CA ILE A 118 1.02 -1.39 14.79
C ILE A 118 0.55 -1.54 13.36
N ASP A 119 0.60 -0.43 12.61
CA ASP A 119 0.42 -0.47 11.17
C ASP A 119 1.61 -1.19 10.55
N GLN A 120 1.30 -2.20 9.77
CA GLN A 120 2.28 -2.99 9.05
C GLN A 120 2.61 -2.31 7.73
N ARG A 121 3.69 -2.76 7.11
CA ARG A 121 4.06 -2.33 5.76
C ARG A 121 3.96 -3.51 4.81
N LEU A 122 3.44 -3.23 3.62
CA LEU A 122 3.30 -4.25 2.60
C LEU A 122 4.67 -4.85 2.30
N ALA A 123 4.66 -6.18 2.21
CA ALA A 123 5.82 -6.97 1.85
C ALA A 123 7.08 -6.55 2.63
N ARG A 124 6.93 -6.31 3.94
CA ARG A 124 8.02 -6.18 4.92
C ARG A 124 7.89 -7.22 6.01
N GLN A 125 8.97 -7.47 6.75
CA GLN A 125 8.88 -8.28 7.96
C GLN A 125 7.88 -7.63 8.92
N ARG A 126 6.96 -8.46 9.43
CA ARG A 126 5.95 -8.02 10.40
C ARG A 126 6.62 -7.39 11.62
N GLU A 127 6.21 -6.17 11.92
CA GLU A 127 6.66 -5.45 13.09
C GLU A 127 5.89 -5.93 14.33
N SER A 128 6.60 -6.13 15.43
CA SER A 128 6.04 -6.48 16.73
C SER A 128 6.31 -5.37 17.75
N PRO A 129 5.46 -5.19 18.77
CA PRO A 129 5.67 -4.14 19.75
C PRO A 129 6.99 -4.29 20.49
N GLY A 130 7.59 -3.14 20.81
CA GLY A 130 8.71 -3.05 21.72
C GLY A 130 8.27 -3.26 23.17
N GLN A 131 8.86 -2.49 24.09
CA GLN A 131 8.54 -2.61 25.50
C GLN A 131 7.09 -2.18 25.81
N CYS A 132 6.41 -2.92 26.68
CA CYS A 132 5.08 -2.55 27.16
C CYS A 132 5.22 -1.39 28.15
N PRO A 133 4.62 -0.21 27.88
CA PRO A 133 4.79 0.96 28.74
C PRO A 133 4.24 0.73 30.15
N LYS A 134 3.07 0.07 30.27
CA LYS A 134 2.45 -0.24 31.58
C LYS A 134 3.30 -1.20 32.41
N CYS A 135 3.85 -2.24 31.80
CA CYS A 135 4.73 -3.18 32.51
C CYS A 135 6.07 -2.56 32.86
N ALA A 136 6.64 -1.74 31.97
CA ALA A 136 7.87 -1.00 32.24
C ALA A 136 7.70 -0.05 33.43
N GLU A 137 6.62 0.73 33.45
CA GLU A 137 6.31 1.63 34.55
C GLU A 137 6.16 0.89 35.88
N ARG A 138 5.38 -0.21 35.90
CA ARG A 138 5.21 -1.05 37.09
C ARG A 138 6.53 -1.63 37.60
N TYR A 139 7.42 -2.05 36.70
CA TYR A 139 8.73 -2.57 37.06
C TYR A 139 9.63 -1.48 37.65
N LEU A 140 9.66 -0.30 37.04
CA LEU A 140 10.50 0.82 37.48
C LEU A 140 10.00 1.47 38.78
N ALA A 141 8.70 1.42 39.07
CA ALA A 141 8.12 2.05 40.26
C ALA A 141 8.75 1.57 41.57
N GLY A 142 9.18 0.31 41.64
CA GLY A 142 9.78 -0.30 42.84
C GLY A 142 11.30 -0.13 43.00
N LEU A 143 11.97 0.59 42.09
CA LEU A 143 13.43 0.73 42.08
C LEU A 143 13.87 2.12 42.55
N GLU A 144 15.06 2.19 43.16
CA GLU A 144 15.72 3.45 43.51
C GLU A 144 16.18 4.22 42.25
N PRO A 145 16.40 5.56 42.31
CA PRO A 145 16.74 6.36 41.13
C PRO A 145 17.95 5.87 40.33
N GLU A 146 19.02 5.43 41.01
CA GLU A 146 20.22 4.90 40.35
C GLU A 146 19.96 3.55 39.66
N GLU A 147 19.14 2.70 40.28
CA GLU A 147 18.72 1.41 39.73
C GLU A 147 17.76 1.58 38.54
N ARG A 148 16.89 2.61 38.56
CA ARG A 148 15.97 2.94 37.45
C ARG A 148 16.73 3.27 36.17
N GLU A 149 17.80 4.05 36.26
CA GLU A 149 18.60 4.42 35.09
C GLU A 149 19.32 3.20 34.47
N MET A 150 19.77 2.26 35.30
CA MET A 150 20.31 0.99 34.83
C MET A 150 19.22 0.08 34.24
N ALA A 151 18.08 -0.03 34.93
CA ALA A 151 16.95 -0.88 34.56
C ALA A 151 16.31 -0.48 33.22
N LYS A 152 16.21 0.82 32.92
CA LYS A 152 15.70 1.33 31.63
C LYS A 152 16.45 0.75 30.43
N ARG A 153 17.73 0.38 30.58
CA ARG A 153 18.54 -0.21 29.50
C ARG A 153 18.29 -1.72 29.32
N TYR A 154 17.75 -2.40 30.33
CA TYR A 154 17.63 -3.86 30.37
C TYR A 154 16.24 -4.33 30.79
N LEU A 155 15.19 -3.60 30.38
CA LEU A 155 13.82 -4.01 30.66
C LEU A 155 13.54 -5.40 30.05
N PRO A 156 12.89 -6.31 30.80
CA PRO A 156 12.52 -7.61 30.26
C PRO A 156 11.61 -7.44 29.04
N ARG A 157 11.93 -8.12 27.94
CA ARG A 157 11.08 -8.10 26.75
C ARG A 157 9.69 -8.64 27.11
N PRO A 158 8.61 -7.89 26.86
CA PRO A 158 7.28 -8.37 27.16
C PRO A 158 6.91 -9.47 26.16
N SER A 159 6.18 -10.47 26.63
CA SER A 159 5.45 -11.35 25.73
C SER A 159 4.15 -10.66 25.32
N TYR A 160 3.83 -10.71 24.04
CA TYR A 160 2.57 -10.23 23.47
C TYR A 160 1.85 -11.38 22.79
N ARG A 161 0.52 -11.38 22.89
CA ARG A 161 -0.35 -12.19 22.05
C ARG A 161 -1.00 -11.31 21.01
N MET A 162 -1.17 -11.84 19.81
CA MET A 162 -1.98 -11.18 18.79
C MET A 162 -3.45 -11.22 19.24
N VAL A 163 -4.19 -10.15 18.96
CA VAL A 163 -5.63 -10.06 19.20
C VAL A 163 -6.30 -10.20 17.85
N ASP A 164 -6.73 -11.42 17.52
CA ASP A 164 -7.22 -11.77 16.19
C ASP A 164 -8.47 -10.96 15.80
N GLU A 165 -9.30 -10.61 16.79
CA GLU A 165 -10.51 -9.82 16.61
C GLU A 165 -10.23 -8.35 16.22
N ASP A 166 -9.04 -7.85 16.54
CA ASP A 166 -8.63 -6.45 16.30
C ASP A 166 -7.58 -6.34 15.17
N LEU A 167 -7.45 -7.37 14.33
CA LEU A 167 -6.61 -7.35 13.14
C LEU A 167 -7.36 -6.69 11.98
N ARG A 168 -6.63 -5.87 11.22
CA ARG A 168 -7.16 -5.27 9.99
C ARG A 168 -6.47 -5.88 8.78
N TYR A 169 -7.23 -6.63 8.00
CA TYR A 169 -6.81 -7.11 6.69
C TYR A 169 -7.41 -6.25 5.60
N ILE A 170 -6.66 -6.09 4.51
CA ILE A 170 -7.09 -5.45 3.28
C ILE A 170 -6.82 -6.39 2.11
N ASP A 171 -7.69 -6.37 1.09
CA ASP A 171 -7.47 -7.16 -0.11
C ASP A 171 -6.43 -6.46 -0.99
N VAL A 172 -5.46 -7.21 -1.50
CA VAL A 172 -4.42 -6.74 -2.42
C VAL A 172 -4.25 -7.71 -3.57
N GLN A 173 -3.86 -7.19 -4.73
CA GLN A 173 -3.55 -7.97 -5.92
C GLN A 173 -2.33 -7.38 -6.63
N TYR A 174 -1.49 -8.28 -7.15
CA TYR A 174 -0.31 -7.89 -7.90
C TYR A 174 -0.62 -8.00 -9.40
N LEU A 175 -0.45 -6.90 -10.12
CA LEU A 175 -0.56 -6.81 -11.56
C LEU A 175 0.83 -6.81 -12.18
N SER A 176 0.99 -7.59 -13.24
CA SER A 176 2.15 -7.53 -14.13
C SER A 176 1.81 -6.57 -15.26
N VAL A 177 2.60 -5.51 -15.42
CA VAL A 177 2.32 -4.43 -16.38
C VAL A 177 3.53 -4.14 -17.26
N MET A 178 3.28 -3.73 -18.49
CA MET A 178 4.31 -3.28 -19.43
C MET A 178 4.05 -1.84 -19.84
N ASP A 179 5.12 -1.10 -20.15
CA ASP A 179 5.04 0.28 -20.63
C ASP A 179 4.34 0.31 -21.99
N VAL A 180 3.47 1.29 -22.22
CA VAL A 180 2.84 1.53 -23.51
C VAL A 180 3.34 2.84 -24.06
N ASN A 181 3.95 2.77 -25.24
CA ASN A 181 4.46 3.91 -25.96
C ASN A 181 3.54 4.17 -27.16
N PRO A 182 2.59 5.12 -27.06
CA PRO A 182 1.76 5.49 -28.19
C PRO A 182 2.64 6.14 -29.27
N ASP A 183 2.50 5.65 -30.51
CA ASP A 183 3.06 6.32 -31.70
C ASP A 183 1.94 7.16 -32.33
N SER A 184 2.26 8.37 -32.78
CA SER A 184 1.31 9.28 -33.43
C SER A 184 0.86 8.79 -34.81
N GLU A 185 1.62 7.90 -35.45
CA GLU A 185 1.41 7.46 -36.84
C GLU A 185 1.44 5.91 -37.02
N GLY A 186 1.54 5.14 -35.93
CA GLY A 186 1.76 3.68 -35.97
C GLY A 186 1.09 2.91 -34.82
N PRO A 187 1.16 1.56 -34.82
CA PRO A 187 0.64 0.75 -33.73
C PRO A 187 1.41 1.04 -32.43
N TRP A 188 0.73 0.93 -31.30
CA TRP A 188 1.37 1.11 -29.99
C TRP A 188 2.52 0.13 -29.82
N SER A 189 3.62 0.61 -29.23
CA SER A 189 4.77 -0.24 -28.90
C SER A 189 4.80 -0.53 -27.40
N LEU A 190 5.18 -1.76 -27.05
CA LEU A 190 5.34 -2.17 -25.66
C LEU A 190 6.79 -1.96 -25.21
N GLY A 191 6.97 -1.68 -23.92
CA GLY A 191 8.28 -1.65 -23.27
C GLY A 191 8.93 -3.04 -23.20
N ASP A 192 10.21 -3.07 -22.82
CA ASP A 192 11.01 -4.30 -22.84
C ASP A 192 10.85 -5.15 -21.57
N HIS A 193 10.34 -4.56 -20.49
CA HIS A 193 10.30 -5.19 -19.17
C HIS A 193 8.90 -5.26 -18.58
N VAL A 194 8.64 -6.35 -17.85
CA VAL A 194 7.46 -6.49 -16.99
C VAL A 194 7.74 -5.88 -15.63
N TRP A 195 6.85 -5.00 -15.20
CA TRP A 195 6.86 -4.35 -13.90
C TRP A 195 5.74 -4.89 -13.02
N THR A 196 5.95 -4.80 -11.71
CA THR A 196 4.95 -5.20 -10.71
C THR A 196 4.25 -3.97 -10.18
N ALA A 197 2.93 -3.90 -10.39
CA ALA A 197 2.04 -2.96 -9.74
C ALA A 197 1.23 -3.67 -8.66
N VAL A 198 0.99 -2.99 -7.54
CA VAL A 198 0.16 -3.46 -6.44
C VAL A 198 -1.08 -2.60 -6.40
N VAL A 199 -2.23 -3.25 -6.52
CA VAL A 199 -3.55 -2.66 -6.32
C VAL A 199 -4.17 -3.21 -5.05
N ASP A 200 -5.06 -2.44 -4.44
CA ASP A 200 -5.77 -2.82 -3.22
C ASP A 200 -7.27 -2.59 -3.37
N GLU A 201 -8.05 -3.26 -2.53
CA GLU A 201 -9.48 -3.00 -2.32
C GLU A 201 -10.33 -2.99 -3.59
N ASP A 202 -10.94 -1.85 -3.91
CA ASP A 202 -11.83 -1.64 -5.07
C ASP A 202 -11.16 -1.93 -6.43
N PHE A 203 -9.83 -1.92 -6.50
CA PHE A 203 -9.10 -2.26 -7.72
C PHE A 203 -8.78 -3.74 -7.84
N VAL A 204 -8.98 -4.55 -6.80
CA VAL A 204 -8.79 -6.00 -6.86
C VAL A 204 -9.80 -6.62 -7.81
N ASP A 205 -9.30 -7.44 -8.74
CA ASP A 205 -10.03 -8.09 -9.82
C ASP A 205 -10.72 -7.17 -10.85
N ALA A 206 -10.68 -5.85 -10.66
CA ALA A 206 -11.31 -4.87 -11.54
C ALA A 206 -10.66 -4.79 -12.93
N TYR A 207 -9.36 -5.04 -13.05
CA TYR A 207 -8.58 -4.86 -14.28
C TYR A 207 -8.08 -6.21 -14.84
N PRO A 208 -8.74 -6.79 -15.86
CA PRO A 208 -8.31 -8.05 -16.47
C PRO A 208 -7.03 -7.89 -17.31
N VAL A 209 -6.39 -9.03 -17.62
CA VAL A 209 -5.27 -9.08 -18.58
C VAL A 209 -5.74 -8.57 -19.94
N GLY A 210 -4.93 -7.74 -20.58
CA GLY A 210 -5.25 -7.01 -21.82
C GLY A 210 -5.75 -5.58 -21.57
N SER A 211 -6.00 -5.18 -20.32
CA SER A 211 -6.46 -3.82 -20.01
C SER A 211 -5.37 -2.79 -20.29
N LEU A 212 -5.75 -1.73 -21.01
CA LEU A 212 -4.92 -0.55 -21.24
C LEU A 212 -5.30 0.54 -20.24
N VAL A 213 -4.38 0.79 -19.32
CA VAL A 213 -4.64 1.62 -18.15
C VAL A 213 -3.51 2.61 -17.91
N ARG A 214 -3.90 3.79 -17.47
CA ARG A 214 -2.99 4.78 -16.91
C ARG A 214 -2.95 4.59 -15.41
N LEU A 215 -1.77 4.24 -14.90
CA LEU A 215 -1.53 4.06 -13.48
C LEU A 215 -0.96 5.34 -12.89
N HIS A 216 -1.60 5.84 -11.83
CA HIS A 216 -1.02 6.81 -10.92
C HIS A 216 -0.45 6.06 -9.74
N ALA A 217 0.88 5.99 -9.64
CA ALA A 217 1.52 5.10 -8.69
C ALA A 217 2.74 5.72 -8.00
N SER A 218 2.85 5.44 -6.71
CA SER A 218 4.04 5.73 -5.92
C SER A 218 5.07 4.61 -6.12
N VAL A 219 6.32 4.98 -6.38
CA VAL A 219 7.39 4.00 -6.57
C VAL A 219 7.88 3.51 -5.22
N GLN A 220 7.59 2.26 -4.89
CA GLN A 220 8.02 1.63 -3.64
C GLN A 220 9.11 0.59 -3.89
N VAL A 221 9.64 0.05 -2.79
CA VAL A 221 10.68 -0.96 -2.82
C VAL A 221 10.25 -2.17 -2.01
N ASP A 222 10.44 -3.33 -2.61
CA ASP A 222 10.10 -4.62 -2.04
C ASP A 222 11.35 -5.53 -1.95
N HIS A 223 11.26 -6.60 -1.19
CA HIS A 223 12.25 -7.67 -1.15
C HIS A 223 12.33 -8.40 -2.49
N LEU A 224 13.48 -9.03 -2.75
CA LEU A 224 13.57 -9.98 -3.86
C LEU A 224 12.60 -11.14 -3.59
N PRO A 225 11.89 -11.63 -4.62
CA PRO A 225 11.11 -12.86 -4.51
C PRO A 225 11.94 -13.97 -3.85
N GLU A 226 11.30 -14.77 -2.99
CA GLU A 226 11.90 -15.91 -2.26
C GLU A 226 12.86 -15.56 -1.11
N ARG A 227 13.13 -14.27 -0.81
CA ARG A 227 14.08 -13.88 0.24
C ARG A 227 13.45 -13.01 1.32
N THR A 228 13.64 -13.38 2.59
CA THR A 228 13.18 -12.54 3.71
C THR A 228 14.06 -11.31 3.92
N PHE A 229 13.50 -10.30 4.61
CA PHE A 229 14.16 -9.02 4.92
C PHE A 229 15.42 -9.12 5.78
N ASP A 230 15.66 -10.26 6.43
CA ASP A 230 16.62 -10.33 7.53
C ASP A 230 18.08 -10.27 7.08
N LYS A 231 18.39 -10.60 5.80
CA LYS A 231 19.79 -10.71 5.34
C LYS A 231 20.08 -10.20 3.92
N ASP A 232 19.09 -10.06 3.04
CA ASP A 232 19.33 -9.47 1.71
C ASP A 232 19.07 -7.96 1.75
N THR A 233 19.98 -7.16 1.21
CA THR A 233 19.86 -5.69 1.13
C THR A 233 19.39 -5.20 -0.24
N ARG A 234 19.37 -6.08 -1.25
CA ARG A 234 18.85 -5.76 -2.59
C ARG A 234 17.34 -5.68 -2.57
N ARG A 235 16.80 -4.77 -3.37
CA ARG A 235 15.37 -4.49 -3.44
C ARG A 235 14.90 -4.44 -4.88
N VAL A 236 13.67 -4.84 -5.11
CA VAL A 236 12.98 -4.63 -6.38
C VAL A 236 12.10 -3.39 -6.26
N MET A 237 11.91 -2.68 -7.37
CA MET A 237 10.95 -1.57 -7.41
C MET A 237 9.58 -2.13 -7.72
N VAL A 238 8.57 -1.65 -7.00
CA VAL A 238 7.16 -1.98 -7.22
C VAL A 238 6.36 -0.69 -7.29
N LEU A 239 5.27 -0.69 -8.04
CA LEU A 239 4.38 0.45 -8.17
C LEU A 239 3.23 0.26 -7.21
N ARG A 240 3.10 1.08 -6.15
CA ARG A 240 1.88 1.10 -5.34
C ARG A 240 0.90 2.03 -6.02
N VAL A 241 -0.22 1.48 -6.46
CA VAL A 241 -1.19 2.21 -7.26
C VAL A 241 -2.10 3.03 -6.35
N GLU A 242 -2.12 4.34 -6.57
CA GLU A 242 -2.98 5.30 -5.85
C GLU A 242 -4.21 5.70 -6.69
N GLY A 243 -4.21 5.43 -7.99
CA GLY A 243 -5.34 5.64 -8.88
C GLY A 243 -5.12 5.02 -10.26
N ILE A 244 -6.21 4.75 -10.97
CA ILE A 244 -6.20 4.13 -12.30
C ILE A 244 -7.22 4.84 -13.18
N GLU A 245 -6.79 5.25 -14.38
CA GLU A 245 -7.64 5.77 -15.43
C GLU A 245 -7.63 4.81 -16.63
N MET A 246 -8.79 4.52 -17.23
CA MET A 246 -8.84 3.76 -18.48
C MET A 246 -8.38 4.63 -19.64
N LEU A 247 -7.48 4.13 -20.49
CA LEU A 247 -6.90 4.92 -21.59
C LEU A 247 -7.75 4.96 -22.86
N ASP A 248 -8.73 4.06 -23.02
CA ASP A 248 -9.95 4.15 -23.85
C ASP A 248 -10.48 2.72 -24.18
N GLU A 249 -11.81 2.53 -24.14
CA GLU A 249 -12.55 1.28 -24.41
C GLU A 249 -12.48 0.69 -25.86
N PRO A 250 -12.17 1.41 -26.96
CA PRO A 250 -12.22 0.88 -28.33
C PRO A 250 -10.89 0.30 -28.85
N ALA A 251 -9.82 0.27 -28.05
CA ALA A 251 -8.55 -0.38 -28.43
C ALA A 251 -8.49 -1.86 -27.99
N THR A 252 -9.65 -2.49 -27.82
CA THR A 252 -9.81 -3.90 -27.41
C THR A 252 -9.55 -4.86 -28.57
N HIS A 253 -8.35 -4.91 -29.11
CA HIS A 253 -7.89 -6.08 -29.87
C HIS A 253 -6.36 -6.25 -29.75
N PHE A 254 -5.90 -6.66 -28.56
CA PHE A 254 -4.74 -7.57 -28.49
C PHE A 254 -5.26 -9.01 -28.64
N ASP A 255 -6.00 -9.27 -29.72
CA ASP A 255 -6.30 -10.65 -30.09
C ASP A 255 -5.02 -11.25 -30.67
N GLU A 256 -4.63 -12.40 -30.13
CA GLU A 256 -3.46 -13.19 -30.52
C GLU A 256 -2.11 -12.73 -29.95
N VAL A 257 -2.03 -12.62 -28.62
CA VAL A 257 -0.79 -13.01 -27.95
C VAL A 257 -1.08 -14.19 -27.04
N THR A 258 -0.57 -15.37 -27.43
CA THR A 258 -0.49 -16.53 -26.53
C THR A 258 0.50 -16.21 -25.42
N TRP A 259 -0.01 -15.71 -24.30
CA TRP A 259 0.77 -15.47 -23.10
C TRP A 259 0.97 -16.79 -22.37
N THR A 260 2.22 -17.26 -22.31
CA THR A 260 2.60 -18.29 -21.36
C THR A 260 2.41 -17.70 -19.97
N SER A 261 1.43 -18.24 -19.23
CA SER A 261 1.04 -17.84 -17.88
C SER A 261 2.10 -18.13 -16.81
N GLU A 262 3.37 -18.11 -17.17
CA GLU A 262 4.45 -18.23 -16.21
C GLU A 262 4.87 -16.82 -15.81
N PRO A 263 4.73 -16.44 -14.53
CA PRO A 263 5.41 -15.24 -14.05
C PRO A 263 6.87 -15.33 -14.48
N ALA A 264 7.44 -14.23 -14.96
CA ALA A 264 8.84 -14.16 -15.44
C ALA A 264 9.89 -14.53 -14.36
N TRP A 265 9.45 -14.95 -13.18
CA TRP A 265 10.23 -15.47 -12.08
C TRP A 265 9.78 -16.91 -11.79
N ARG A 266 10.34 -17.86 -12.54
CA ARG A 266 10.61 -19.22 -12.07
C ARG A 266 12.12 -19.42 -12.04
#